data_AF-A0A662QSZ8-F1
#
_entry.id   AF-A0A662QSZ8-F1
#
_cell.length_a   1.000
_cell.length_b   1.000
_cell.length_c   1.000
_cell.angle_alpha   90.00
_cell.angle_beta   90.00
_cell.angle_gamma   90.00
#
_symmetry.space_group_name_H-M   'P 1'
#
loop_
_entity.id
_entity.type
_entity.pdbx_description
1 polymer ?
#
loop_
_entity_poly.entity_id
_entity_poly.type
_entity_poly.pdbx_seq_one_letter_code
_entity_poly.pdbx_strand_id
1 'polypeptide(L)'
;MTDIEEIINQIESDECPMIEDTLHKLLELAVTVTGLGEMDDGDSKTITFPLSAITITSDSYYQRFFFGEDILIEDNETIEALAQEIKKRLLKFDKQIKKTRTELAEEIFSEPIGQIPELAGMEITDFDIDIDEEDEEKEKEVE
;
A
#
# COMPACT_ATOMS: atom_id res chain seq x y z
N MET A 1 7.76 -5.99 -4.37
CA MET A 1 6.90 -4.83 -4.07
C MET A 1 5.72 -5.40 -3.29
N THR A 2 5.52 -5.01 -2.05
CA THR A 2 4.52 -5.65 -1.19
C THR A 2 3.13 -5.43 -1.77
N ASP A 3 2.37 -6.51 -1.97
CA ASP A 3 1.05 -6.42 -2.55
C ASP A 3 0.07 -5.89 -1.50
N ILE A 4 -0.43 -4.67 -1.72
CA ILE A 4 -1.31 -3.99 -0.76
C ILE A 4 -2.56 -4.83 -0.47
N GLU A 5 -3.07 -5.53 -1.48
CA GLU A 5 -4.21 -6.43 -1.34
C GLU A 5 -3.91 -7.61 -0.40
N GLU A 6 -2.71 -8.21 -0.51
CA GLU A 6 -2.29 -9.32 0.36
C GLU A 6 -2.18 -8.86 1.83
N ILE A 7 -1.58 -7.69 2.08
CA ILE A 7 -1.48 -7.14 3.44
C ILE A 7 -2.86 -6.85 4.03
N ILE A 8 -3.77 -6.28 3.24
CA ILE A 8 -5.15 -6.02 3.68
C ILE A 8 -5.84 -7.33 4.08
N ASN A 9 -5.71 -8.38 3.27
CA ASN A 9 -6.29 -9.68 3.56
C ASN A 9 -5.69 -10.28 4.85
N GLN A 10 -4.38 -10.11 5.08
CA GLN A 10 -3.73 -10.53 6.32
C GLN A 10 -4.31 -9.79 7.54
N ILE A 11 -4.45 -8.47 7.46
CA ILE A 11 -5.04 -7.63 8.52
C ILE A 11 -6.46 -8.11 8.88
N GLU A 12 -7.27 -8.47 7.89
CA GLU A 12 -8.65 -8.93 8.09
C GLU A 12 -8.73 -10.41 8.54
N SER A 13 -7.70 -11.21 8.26
CA SER A 13 -7.69 -12.65 8.55
C SER A 13 -7.17 -13.02 9.94
N ASP A 14 -6.45 -12.12 10.61
CA ASP A 14 -6.00 -12.32 12.00
C ASP A 14 -7.20 -12.76 12.84
N GLU A 15 -7.08 -13.83 13.63
CA GLU A 15 -8.21 -14.49 14.32
C GLU A 15 -8.97 -13.49 15.22
N CYS A 16 -10.07 -12.94 14.69
CA CYS A 16 -10.98 -11.98 15.34
C CYS A 16 -10.33 -10.62 15.67
N PRO A 17 -9.95 -9.79 14.67
CA PRO A 17 -9.45 -8.47 14.97
C PRO A 17 -10.62 -7.59 15.38
N MET A 18 -10.48 -6.84 16.48
CA MET A 18 -11.45 -5.78 16.78
C MET A 18 -11.43 -4.77 15.62
N ILE A 19 -12.58 -4.20 15.26
CA ILE A 19 -12.70 -3.34 14.08
C ILE A 19 -11.83 -2.08 14.22
N GLU A 20 -11.60 -1.66 15.45
CA GLU A 20 -10.65 -0.64 15.88
C GLU A 20 -9.22 -1.02 15.48
N ASP A 21 -8.76 -2.22 15.84
CA ASP A 21 -7.43 -2.69 15.49
C ASP A 21 -7.27 -2.82 13.97
N THR A 22 -8.33 -3.24 13.28
CA THR A 22 -8.38 -3.32 11.81
C THR A 22 -8.19 -1.93 11.20
N LEU A 23 -8.97 -0.94 11.65
CA LEU A 23 -8.85 0.44 11.17
C LEU A 23 -7.46 1.01 11.48
N HIS A 24 -6.91 0.75 12.67
CA HIS A 24 -5.57 1.20 13.04
C HIS A 24 -4.50 0.66 12.09
N LYS A 25 -4.47 -0.66 11.85
CA LYS A 25 -3.54 -1.31 10.91
C LYS A 25 -3.72 -0.81 9.47
N LEU A 26 -4.95 -0.54 9.04
CA LEU A 26 -5.22 0.04 7.73
C LEU A 26 -4.66 1.46 7.60
N LEU A 27 -4.73 2.27 8.67
CA LEU A 27 -4.11 3.60 8.69
C LEU A 27 -2.58 3.52 8.71
N GLU A 28 -1.99 2.57 9.42
CA GLU A 28 -0.54 2.30 9.42
C GLU A 28 -0.06 1.95 8.00
N LEU A 29 -0.80 1.07 7.33
CA LEU A 29 -0.55 0.72 5.94
C LEU A 29 -0.67 1.96 5.04
N ALA A 30 -1.68 2.80 5.25
CA ALA A 30 -1.86 4.04 4.48
C ALA A 30 -0.69 5.01 4.63
N VAL A 31 -0.18 5.24 5.84
CA VAL A 31 1.03 6.06 6.06
C VAL A 31 2.21 5.43 5.33
N THR A 32 2.42 4.13 5.50
CA THR A 32 3.57 3.41 4.92
C THR A 32 3.60 3.47 3.40
N VAL A 33 2.46 3.30 2.73
CA VAL A 33 2.42 3.24 1.25
C VAL A 33 2.35 4.61 0.59
N THR A 34 1.71 5.60 1.24
CA THR A 34 1.55 6.94 0.67
C THR A 34 2.66 7.90 1.10
N GLY A 35 3.33 7.63 2.22
CA GLY A 35 4.23 8.58 2.88
C GLY A 35 3.51 9.80 3.47
N LEU A 36 2.18 9.77 3.58
CA LEU A 36 1.38 10.85 4.13
C LEU A 36 0.98 10.55 5.57
N GLY A 37 0.98 11.58 6.42
CA GLY A 37 0.67 11.45 7.84
C GLY A 37 1.90 11.18 8.70
N GLU A 38 1.65 10.88 9.97
CA GLU A 38 2.67 10.68 11.00
C GLU A 38 2.31 9.45 11.83
N MET A 39 3.34 8.65 12.17
CA MET A 39 3.26 7.55 13.13
C MET A 39 4.18 7.91 14.29
N ASP A 40 3.63 7.93 15.50
CA ASP A 40 4.41 8.05 16.72
C ASP A 40 4.80 6.64 17.18
N ASP A 41 6.10 6.34 17.19
CA ASP A 41 6.65 5.06 17.64
C ASP A 41 6.67 4.93 19.19
N GLY A 42 6.07 5.89 19.91
CA GLY A 42 5.89 5.84 21.36
C GLY A 42 4.94 4.73 21.84
N ASP A 43 4.74 4.67 23.16
CA ASP A 43 3.95 3.60 23.82
C ASP A 43 2.49 3.53 23.34
N SER A 44 1.93 4.65 22.85
CA SER A 44 0.55 4.73 22.33
C SER A 44 0.39 4.30 20.88
N LYS A 45 1.50 4.17 20.13
CA LYS A 45 1.52 3.95 18.68
C LYS A 45 0.49 4.82 17.95
N THR A 46 0.51 6.12 18.20
CA THR A 46 -0.52 7.02 17.66
C THR A 46 -0.29 7.24 16.17
N ILE A 47 -1.36 7.14 15.37
CA ILE A 47 -1.32 7.41 13.93
C ILE A 47 -2.15 8.64 13.63
N THR A 48 -1.60 9.58 12.86
CA THR A 48 -2.32 10.76 12.38
C THR A 48 -2.27 10.77 10.86
N PHE A 49 -3.43 10.66 10.20
CA PHE A 49 -3.51 10.53 8.75
C PHE A 49 -4.44 11.57 8.11
N PRO A 50 -4.01 12.29 7.06
CA PRO A 50 -4.86 13.24 6.36
C PRO A 50 -5.89 12.51 5.48
N LEU A 51 -7.18 12.71 5.76
CA LEU A 51 -8.30 12.20 4.99
C LEU A 51 -9.05 13.37 4.32
N SER A 52 -8.55 13.82 3.17
CA SER A 52 -9.08 15.01 2.47
C SER A 52 -8.92 16.27 3.32
N ALA A 53 -10.02 16.93 3.72
CA ALA A 53 -9.99 18.18 4.49
C ALA A 53 -9.93 17.95 6.02
N ILE A 54 -10.00 16.70 6.47
CA ILE A 54 -9.97 16.34 7.88
C ILE A 54 -8.80 15.40 8.14
N THR A 55 -8.33 15.39 9.39
CA THR A 55 -7.31 14.45 9.86
C THR A 55 -8.01 13.40 10.70
N ILE A 56 -7.64 12.13 10.52
CA ILE A 56 -8.01 11.06 11.44
C ILE A 56 -6.82 10.75 12.35
N THR A 57 -7.05 10.72 13.65
CA THR A 57 -6.06 10.30 14.63
C THR A 57 -6.53 9.01 15.28
N SER A 58 -5.67 8.00 15.32
CA SER A 58 -5.91 6.72 15.95
C SER A 58 -4.90 6.50 17.08
N ASP A 59 -5.41 6.17 18.26
CA ASP A 59 -4.61 5.78 19.42
C ASP A 59 -4.86 4.29 19.69
N SER A 60 -3.85 3.45 19.45
CA SER A 60 -3.96 2.00 19.61
C SER A 60 -4.08 1.59 21.08
N TYR A 61 -3.46 2.33 22.00
CA TYR A 61 -3.43 2.01 23.42
C TYR A 61 -4.79 2.25 24.09
N TYR A 62 -5.46 3.34 23.73
CA TYR A 62 -6.81 3.65 24.23
C TYR A 62 -7.93 3.17 23.31
N GLN A 63 -7.62 2.62 22.14
CA GLN A 63 -8.56 2.23 21.08
C GLN A 63 -9.51 3.37 20.73
N ARG A 64 -8.96 4.58 20.56
CA ARG A 64 -9.73 5.80 20.28
C ARG A 64 -9.43 6.35 18.90
N PHE A 65 -10.47 6.85 18.25
CA PHE A 65 -10.37 7.52 16.96
C PHE A 65 -10.94 8.92 17.06
N PHE A 66 -10.24 9.87 16.46
CA PHE A 66 -10.63 11.27 16.44
C PHE A 66 -10.67 11.80 15.01
N PHE A 67 -11.68 12.60 14.69
CA PHE A 67 -11.67 13.48 13.53
C PHE A 67 -11.28 14.90 13.93
N GLY A 68 -10.22 15.42 13.33
CA GLY A 68 -9.63 16.69 13.73
C GLY A 68 -9.07 16.62 15.15
N GLU A 69 -9.17 17.71 15.89
CA GLU A 69 -8.59 17.82 17.23
C GLU A 69 -9.47 17.19 18.33
N ASP A 70 -10.81 17.15 18.15
CA ASP A 70 -11.73 16.94 19.29
C ASP A 70 -12.88 15.94 19.06
N ILE A 71 -13.15 15.49 17.82
CA ILE A 71 -14.35 14.69 17.55
C ILE A 71 -14.04 13.21 17.75
N LEU A 72 -14.28 12.69 18.95
CA LEU A 72 -14.17 11.27 19.26
C LEU A 72 -15.24 10.45 18.50
N ILE A 73 -14.81 9.34 17.91
CA ILE A 73 -15.67 8.34 17.26
C ILE A 73 -15.79 7.16 18.23
N GLU A 74 -17.00 6.90 18.72
CA GLU A 74 -17.29 5.83 19.69
C GLU A 74 -18.16 4.71 19.09
N ASP A 75 -18.75 4.92 17.91
CA ASP A 75 -19.68 3.97 17.33
C ASP A 75 -19.01 3.04 16.31
N ASN A 76 -19.22 1.74 16.50
CA ASN A 76 -18.60 0.71 15.67
C ASN A 76 -19.06 0.78 14.21
N GLU A 77 -20.28 1.24 13.94
CA GLU A 77 -20.79 1.39 12.56
C GLU A 77 -19.95 2.42 11.78
N THR A 78 -19.59 3.55 12.39
CA THR A 78 -18.73 4.56 11.77
C THR A 78 -17.30 4.05 11.64
N ILE A 79 -16.77 3.35 12.64
CA ILE A 79 -15.42 2.76 12.58
C ILE A 79 -15.34 1.73 11.45
N GLU A 80 -16.35 0.88 11.29
CA GLU A 80 -16.44 -0.10 10.20
C GLU A 80 -16.56 0.59 8.83
N ALA A 81 -17.43 1.59 8.71
CA ALA A 81 -17.55 2.37 7.48
C ALA A 81 -16.24 3.05 7.08
N LEU A 82 -15.48 3.53 8.08
CA LEU A 82 -14.15 4.11 7.84
C LEU A 82 -13.14 3.06 7.41
N ALA A 83 -13.08 1.91 8.07
CA ALA A 83 -12.20 0.82 7.67
C ALA A 83 -12.44 0.42 6.20
N GLN A 84 -13.71 0.27 5.79
CA GLN A 84 -14.06 -0.05 4.41
C GLN A 84 -13.67 1.06 3.42
N GLU A 85 -13.85 2.33 3.77
CA GLU A 85 -13.47 3.45 2.91
C GLU A 85 -11.93 3.57 2.78
N ILE A 86 -11.18 3.38 3.87
CA ILE A 86 -9.70 3.36 3.83
C ILE A 86 -9.22 2.19 2.96
N LYS A 87 -9.73 0.98 3.16
CA LYS A 87 -9.45 -0.20 2.33
C LYS A 87 -9.67 0.08 0.85
N LYS A 88 -10.84 0.63 0.51
CA LYS A 88 -11.18 0.99 -0.88
C LYS A 88 -10.21 2.01 -1.47
N ARG A 89 -9.78 3.01 -0.69
CA ARG A 89 -8.79 4.00 -1.13
C ARG A 89 -7.41 3.39 -1.34
N LEU A 90 -6.97 2.52 -0.44
CA LEU A 90 -5.70 1.79 -0.56
C LEU A 90 -5.65 0.95 -1.84
N LEU A 91 -6.69 0.15 -2.11
CA LEU A 91 -6.78 -0.67 -3.32
C LEU A 91 -6.81 0.19 -4.60
N LYS A 92 -7.53 1.31 -4.56
CA LYS A 92 -7.54 2.26 -5.69
C LYS A 92 -6.15 2.90 -5.90
N PHE A 93 -5.47 3.27 -4.82
CA PHE A 93 -4.13 3.83 -4.85
C PHE A 93 -3.12 2.85 -5.41
N ASP A 94 -3.13 1.59 -4.96
CA ASP A 94 -2.27 0.52 -5.46
C ASP A 94 -2.39 0.37 -6.98
N LYS A 95 -3.62 0.25 -7.50
CA LYS A 95 -3.87 0.14 -8.94
C LYS A 95 -3.32 1.33 -9.73
N GLN A 96 -3.49 2.55 -9.21
CA GLN A 96 -2.99 3.76 -9.87
C GLN A 96 -1.47 3.84 -9.84
N ILE A 97 -0.85 3.53 -8.70
CA ILE A 97 0.61 3.52 -8.58
C ILE A 97 1.23 2.47 -9.49
N LYS A 98 0.69 1.26 -9.56
CA LYS A 98 1.20 0.20 -10.45
C LYS A 98 1.23 0.72 -11.90
N LYS A 99 0.13 1.31 -12.35
CA LYS A 99 0.03 1.93 -13.68
C LYS A 99 1.06 3.06 -13.88
N THR A 100 1.10 4.04 -12.99
CA THR A 100 2.00 5.20 -13.11
C THR A 100 3.47 4.79 -13.05
N ARG A 101 3.82 3.78 -12.24
CA ARG A 101 5.18 3.25 -12.19
C ARG A 101 5.59 2.60 -13.51
N THR A 102 4.70 1.81 -14.13
CA THR A 102 4.95 1.23 -15.46
C THR A 102 5.12 2.33 -16.51
N GLU A 103 4.20 3.31 -16.55
CA GLU A 103 4.29 4.43 -17.49
C GLU A 103 5.59 5.23 -17.33
N LEU A 104 5.99 5.54 -16.09
CA LEU A 104 7.26 6.24 -15.82
C LEU A 104 8.48 5.38 -16.15
N ALA A 105 8.44 4.07 -15.91
CA ALA A 105 9.54 3.19 -16.26
C ALA A 105 9.71 3.11 -17.78
N GLU A 106 8.62 2.97 -18.53
CA GLU A 106 8.66 3.01 -20.00
C GLU A 106 9.18 4.36 -20.50
N GLU A 107 8.74 5.48 -19.93
CA GLU A 107 9.22 6.81 -20.30
C GLU A 107 10.73 6.97 -20.05
N ILE A 108 11.19 6.68 -18.83
CA ILE A 108 12.58 6.91 -18.42
C ILE A 108 13.55 5.94 -19.11
N PHE A 109 13.19 4.66 -19.20
CA PHE A 109 14.10 3.63 -19.71
C PHE A 109 13.99 3.41 -21.22
N SER A 110 13.03 4.01 -21.91
CA SER A 110 13.02 4.09 -23.38
C SER A 110 13.94 5.19 -23.93
N GLU A 111 14.44 6.09 -23.08
CA GLU A 111 15.40 7.10 -23.51
C GLU A 111 16.71 6.43 -23.98
N PRO A 112 17.25 6.80 -25.16
CA PRO A 112 18.51 6.26 -25.62
C PRO A 112 19.63 6.67 -24.66
N ILE A 113 20.51 5.71 -24.34
CA ILE A 113 21.67 5.91 -23.47
C ILE A 113 22.73 6.75 -24.21
N GLY A 114 22.46 8.04 -24.38
CA GLY A 114 23.30 8.98 -25.13
C GLY A 114 24.49 9.52 -24.33
N GLN A 115 24.52 9.28 -23.02
CA GLN A 115 25.57 9.78 -22.11
C GLN A 115 26.70 8.78 -21.85
N ILE A 116 26.62 7.57 -22.40
CA ILE A 116 27.69 6.57 -22.34
C ILE A 116 28.31 6.48 -23.74
N PRO A 117 29.49 7.09 -23.98
CA PRO A 117 30.09 7.16 -25.31
C PRO A 117 30.35 5.79 -25.95
N GLU A 118 30.57 4.74 -25.16
CA GLU A 118 30.78 3.38 -25.66
C GLU A 118 29.51 2.70 -26.19
N LEU A 119 28.32 3.15 -25.76
CA LEU A 119 27.02 2.60 -26.17
C LEU A 119 26.28 3.52 -27.16
N ALA A 120 26.73 4.76 -27.30
CA ALA A 120 26.20 5.73 -28.24
C ALA A 120 26.47 5.29 -29.69
N GLY A 121 25.49 4.62 -30.30
CA GLY A 121 25.54 4.15 -31.68
C GLY A 121 25.61 2.63 -31.86
N MET A 122 25.46 1.84 -30.78
CA MET A 122 25.17 0.41 -30.94
C MET A 122 23.70 0.27 -31.38
N GLU A 123 23.48 -0.31 -32.57
CA GLU A 123 22.14 -0.71 -32.99
C GLU A 123 21.63 -1.78 -32.02
N ILE A 124 20.47 -1.53 -31.40
CA ILE A 124 19.74 -2.55 -30.65
C ILE A 124 19.22 -3.52 -31.71
N THR A 125 19.97 -4.58 -31.99
CA THR A 125 19.44 -5.72 -32.73
C THR A 125 18.48 -6.45 -31.80
N ASP A 126 17.30 -6.83 -32.31
CA ASP A 126 16.33 -7.65 -31.59
C ASP A 126 17.07 -8.80 -30.88
N PHE A 127 17.17 -8.70 -29.56
CA PHE A 127 17.67 -9.79 -28.75
C PHE A 127 16.49 -10.76 -28.65
N ASP A 128 16.57 -11.86 -29.39
CA ASP A 128 15.70 -13.03 -29.18
C ASP A 128 15.99 -13.55 -27.77
N ILE A 129 15.25 -13.04 -26.78
CA ILE A 129 15.22 -13.61 -25.44
C ILE A 129 14.31 -14.83 -25.57
N ASP A 130 14.92 -16.00 -25.75
CA ASP A 130 14.27 -17.28 -25.47
C ASP A 130 13.98 -17.30 -23.95
N ILE A 131 12.78 -16.85 -23.57
CA ILE A 131 12.25 -17.09 -22.23
C ILE A 131 11.83 -18.55 -22.22
N ASP A 132 12.68 -19.42 -21.68
CA ASP A 132 12.31 -20.79 -21.38
C ASP A 132 11.14 -20.76 -20.37
N GLU A 133 9.93 -21.05 -20.85
CA GLU A 133 8.71 -21.28 -20.06
C GLU A 133 8.80 -22.60 -19.26
N GLU A 134 9.87 -22.82 -18.52
CA GLU A 134 9.98 -23.94 -17.57
C GLU A 134 10.10 -23.38 -16.15
N ASP A 135 8.96 -23.04 -15.54
CA ASP A 135 8.74 -23.17 -14.07
C ASP A 135 7.27 -22.82 -13.70
N GLU A 136 6.30 -23.52 -14.31
CA GLU A 136 4.92 -23.61 -13.80
C GLU A 136 4.55 -25.10 -13.64
N GLU A 137 5.22 -25.84 -12.76
CA GLU A 137 4.64 -27.10 -12.25
C GLU A 137 5.37 -27.57 -10.99
N LYS A 138 4.80 -27.25 -9.82
CA LYS A 138 4.55 -28.17 -8.68
C LYS A 138 4.32 -27.38 -7.41
N GLU A 139 3.05 -27.29 -7.00
CA GLU A 139 2.66 -27.51 -5.61
C GLU A 139 1.14 -27.78 -5.57
N LYS A 140 0.79 -28.99 -6.02
CA LYS A 140 -0.41 -29.68 -5.55
C LYS A 140 0.05 -30.89 -4.73
N GLU A 141 -0.61 -31.05 -3.59
CA GLU A 141 -0.66 -32.23 -2.74
C GLU A 141 0.60 -32.54 -1.92
N VAL A 142 0.55 -32.12 -0.65
CA VAL A 142 0.94 -33.03 0.44
C VAL A 142 -0.18 -33.00 1.50
N GLU A 143 -0.92 -34.13 1.50
CA GLU A 143 -1.72 -34.77 2.56
C GLU A 143 -2.37 -33.95 3.70
#